data_AF-A0A7S0ZE68-F1
#
_entry.id   AF-A0A7S0ZE68-F1
#
_cell.length_a   1.000
_cell.length_b   1.000
_cell.length_c   1.000
_cell.angle_alpha   90.00
_cell.angle_beta   90.00
_cell.angle_gamma   90.00
#
_symmetry.space_group_name_H-M   'P 1'
#
loop_
_entity.id
_entity.type
_entity.pdbx_description
1 polymer ?
#
loop_
_entity_poly.entity_id
_entity_poly.type
_entity_poly.pdbx_seq_one_letter_code
_entity_poly.pdbx_strand_id
1 'polypeptide(L)'
;RLLSWSNPSNSIIDYGFSQIKNILPSNALLILNQSQVITARINMKKLNSGGACEALLLRPAQPNTTPSIALNHTGVSGSVWECLYRGKNIRKDIILEGIPQQNAPDLELQAQVVKTMDGSAPGWLRFSWKSKDHADVITDVNGSENGTKFQDMTFENILPLVGSMPLPPYLKREADELDNIQYKTVYGRQHGSVAAPTAGLHFTDDLLSSIAEDKEKGTKLAYVTLHVGAGTFVPVSAPEMRGHSMHHEQVEISLDTLELLIAQKRAQRPIVAVGTTSVRTLESMYWLGLQFLTSQRSEFLTEPLVSQWYPYETTDQLFNSDPGQLPEAVEALQALANHMRAQELDTVIGDTQLLIVPSYQYKLVDAIVTNFHQPRSTLLMLVAAFVDRNTSFNTIMSADKMTAFPNLFRIYQHALQNRYRFLSYGDSSYLAHVTENSNS
;
A
#
# COMPACT_ATOMS: atom_id res chain seq x y z
N ARG A 1 -1.20 21.82 -4.15
CA ARG A 1 -0.68 22.18 -5.50
C ARG A 1 -0.39 20.90 -6.26
N LEU A 2 -0.27 20.99 -7.58
CA LEU A 2 0.01 19.86 -8.46
C LEU A 2 1.06 20.25 -9.49
N LEU A 3 2.21 19.57 -9.47
CA LEU A 3 3.21 19.68 -10.52
C LEU A 3 2.90 18.65 -11.61
N SER A 4 2.71 19.09 -12.86
CA SER A 4 2.55 18.18 -14.00
C SER A 4 3.85 18.09 -14.77
N TRP A 5 4.36 16.88 -14.97
CA TRP A 5 5.47 16.59 -15.88
C TRP A 5 5.02 15.63 -16.98
N SER A 6 5.42 15.91 -18.23
CA SER A 6 5.10 15.05 -19.37
C SER A 6 6.31 14.78 -20.26
N ASN A 7 6.48 13.53 -20.66
CA ASN A 7 7.43 13.09 -21.69
C ASN A 7 6.65 12.76 -22.99
N PRO A 8 7.15 13.11 -24.20
CA PRO A 8 8.53 13.52 -24.54
C PRO A 8 8.82 15.02 -24.45
N SER A 9 7.81 15.88 -24.25
CA SER A 9 8.03 17.34 -24.21
C SER A 9 8.98 17.79 -23.09
N ASN A 10 9.13 16.98 -22.05
CA ASN A 10 9.83 17.31 -20.80
C ASN A 10 9.35 18.65 -20.24
N SER A 11 8.07 18.98 -20.43
CA SER A 11 7.46 20.20 -19.89
C SER A 11 7.09 20.00 -18.43
N ILE A 12 7.25 21.06 -17.64
CA ILE A 12 6.77 21.14 -16.26
C ILE A 12 5.77 22.30 -16.18
N ILE A 13 4.58 22.03 -15.70
CA ILE A 13 3.50 23.01 -15.55
C ILE A 13 2.91 22.91 -14.14
N ASP A 14 2.71 24.04 -13.49
CA ASP A 14 2.14 24.13 -12.15
C ASP A 14 0.62 24.34 -12.20
N TYR A 15 -0.10 23.54 -11.42
CA TYR A 15 -1.56 23.56 -11.31
C TYR A 15 -2.03 23.59 -9.85
N GLY A 16 -3.29 23.96 -9.65
CA GLY A 16 -4.07 23.54 -8.48
C GLY A 16 -4.48 22.06 -8.61
N PHE A 17 -4.55 21.33 -7.49
CA PHE A 17 -4.88 19.90 -7.56
C PHE A 17 -6.29 19.64 -8.13
N SER A 18 -7.25 20.53 -7.87
CA SER A 18 -8.60 20.47 -8.45
C SER A 18 -8.62 20.52 -9.98
N GLN A 19 -7.54 20.99 -10.62
CA GLN A 19 -7.41 21.03 -12.07
C GLN A 19 -6.93 19.70 -12.67
N ILE A 20 -6.65 18.68 -11.85
CA ILE A 20 -6.18 17.37 -12.35
C ILE A 20 -7.11 16.78 -13.41
N LYS A 21 -8.43 16.95 -13.25
CA LYS A 21 -9.42 16.47 -14.23
C LYS A 21 -9.19 16.99 -15.65
N ASN A 22 -8.63 18.19 -15.78
CA ASN A 22 -8.39 18.83 -17.08
C ASN A 22 -7.19 18.21 -17.79
N ILE A 23 -6.20 17.73 -17.03
CA ILE A 23 -4.93 17.20 -17.55
C ILE A 23 -4.91 15.67 -17.65
N LEU A 24 -5.91 14.98 -17.08
CA LEU A 24 -6.10 13.55 -17.31
C LEU A 24 -6.34 13.29 -18.81
N PRO A 25 -5.74 12.23 -19.38
CA PRO A 25 -5.94 11.90 -20.77
C PRO A 25 -7.34 11.34 -20.99
N SER A 26 -7.87 11.52 -22.20
CA SER A 26 -9.20 11.02 -22.54
C SER A 26 -9.27 9.49 -22.46
N ASN A 27 -10.41 8.99 -22.02
CA ASN A 27 -10.71 7.58 -21.77
C ASN A 27 -9.72 6.88 -20.82
N ALA A 28 -9.07 7.62 -19.93
CA ALA A 28 -8.17 7.06 -18.92
C ALA A 28 -8.91 6.14 -17.94
N LEU A 29 -8.17 5.19 -17.37
CA LEU A 29 -8.57 4.44 -16.20
C LEU A 29 -7.74 4.92 -15.00
N LEU A 30 -8.40 5.60 -14.05
CA LEU A 30 -7.79 6.10 -12.82
C LEU A 30 -7.85 5.01 -11.75
N ILE A 31 -6.69 4.51 -11.32
CA ILE A 31 -6.55 3.42 -10.36
C ILE A 31 -6.30 3.98 -8.96
N LEU A 32 -7.20 3.65 -8.04
CA LEU A 32 -7.26 4.18 -6.69
C LEU A 32 -7.03 3.05 -5.66
N ASN A 33 -6.01 3.17 -4.81
CA ASN A 33 -5.83 2.21 -3.71
C ASN A 33 -6.84 2.47 -2.58
N GLN A 34 -7.80 1.58 -2.42
CA GLN A 34 -8.90 1.69 -1.46
C GLN A 34 -8.56 1.15 -0.06
N SER A 35 -7.28 0.87 0.23
CA SER A 35 -6.86 0.45 1.56
C SER A 35 -7.04 1.57 2.60
N GLN A 36 -7.49 1.18 3.78
CA GLN A 36 -7.81 2.06 4.89
C GLN A 36 -6.96 1.70 6.11
N VAL A 37 -6.48 2.75 6.78
CA VAL A 37 -5.59 2.62 7.93
C VAL A 37 -6.38 2.18 9.15
N ILE A 38 -5.86 1.19 9.87
CA ILE A 38 -6.35 0.79 11.18
C ILE A 38 -5.55 1.51 12.28
N THR A 39 -6.14 1.68 13.47
CA THR A 39 -5.45 2.21 14.67
C THR A 39 -4.49 1.16 15.23
N ALA A 40 -3.43 0.89 14.48
CA ALA A 40 -2.50 -0.22 14.68
C ALA A 40 -1.44 0.00 15.77
N ARG A 41 -1.35 1.18 16.38
CA ARG A 41 -0.39 1.44 17.47
C ARG A 41 -1.08 1.28 18.82
N ILE A 42 -0.67 0.29 19.60
CA ILE A 42 -1.29 -0.06 20.89
C ILE A 42 -0.29 0.15 22.01
N ASN A 43 -0.68 0.97 22.99
CA ASN A 43 0.06 1.12 24.24
C ASN A 43 -0.35 0.03 25.23
N MET A 44 0.64 -0.59 25.86
CA MET A 44 0.47 -1.73 26.75
C MET A 44 1.41 -1.68 27.95
N LYS A 45 1.14 -2.53 28.94
CA LYS A 45 2.00 -2.79 30.11
C LYS A 45 2.13 -4.29 30.33
N LYS A 46 3.28 -4.76 30.82
CA LYS A 46 3.45 -6.16 31.23
C LYS A 46 2.55 -6.47 32.42
N LEU A 47 1.71 -7.49 32.31
CA LEU A 47 0.71 -7.85 33.34
C LEU A 47 1.33 -7.97 34.75
N ASN A 48 2.47 -8.67 34.87
CA ASN A 48 3.07 -8.95 36.18
C ASN A 48 3.97 -7.83 36.74
N SER A 49 4.51 -6.95 35.90
CA SER A 49 5.55 -6.00 36.33
C SER A 49 5.20 -4.53 36.07
N GLY A 50 4.10 -4.26 35.38
CA GLY A 50 3.71 -2.90 34.96
C GLY A 50 4.66 -2.24 33.96
N GLY A 51 5.72 -2.91 33.53
CA GLY A 51 6.69 -2.33 32.59
C GLY A 51 6.05 -2.02 31.24
N ALA A 52 6.23 -0.79 30.76
CA ALA A 52 5.63 -0.30 29.53
C ALA A 52 6.09 -1.07 28.28
N CYS A 53 5.17 -1.22 27.33
CA CYS A 53 5.39 -1.78 26.02
C CYS A 53 4.51 -1.04 25.00
N GLU A 54 5.08 -0.61 23.89
CA GLU A 54 4.32 -0.15 22.71
C GLU A 54 4.37 -1.27 21.68
N ALA A 55 3.26 -1.55 20.99
CA ALA A 55 3.26 -2.39 19.80
C ALA A 55 2.63 -1.69 18.61
N LEU A 56 3.16 -1.98 17.43
CA LEU A 56 2.66 -1.58 16.14
C LEU A 56 2.34 -2.85 15.36
N LEU A 57 1.07 -3.05 15.06
CA LEU A 57 0.61 -4.14 14.20
C LEU A 57 1.21 -3.95 12.81
N LEU A 58 1.79 -5.01 12.24
CA LEU A 58 2.40 -4.99 10.90
C LEU A 58 1.51 -5.68 9.88
N ARG A 59 1.14 -6.93 10.18
CA ARG A 59 0.25 -7.77 9.37
C ARG A 59 -0.33 -8.90 10.21
N PRO A 60 -1.47 -9.49 9.82
CA PRO A 60 -1.94 -10.72 10.41
C PRO A 60 -0.92 -11.85 10.28
N ALA A 61 -0.93 -12.75 11.25
CA ALA A 61 -0.16 -13.98 11.25
C ALA A 61 -1.12 -15.19 11.38
N GLN A 62 -0.56 -16.39 11.46
CA GLN A 62 -1.34 -17.63 11.44
C GLN A 62 -2.49 -17.66 12.47
N PRO A 63 -3.65 -18.26 12.13
CA PRO A 63 -3.86 -19.18 11.00
C PRO A 63 -4.19 -18.52 9.65
N ASN A 64 -4.41 -17.20 9.59
CA ASN A 64 -4.79 -16.52 8.36
C ASN A 64 -4.06 -15.17 8.22
N THR A 65 -3.43 -14.97 7.08
CA THR A 65 -2.60 -13.79 6.75
C THR A 65 -3.41 -12.62 6.17
N THR A 66 -4.71 -12.81 5.94
CA THR A 66 -5.62 -11.82 5.36
C THR A 66 -6.18 -10.86 6.40
N PRO A 67 -5.95 -9.53 6.28
CA PRO A 67 -6.42 -8.54 7.24
C PRO A 67 -7.92 -8.56 7.44
N SER A 68 -8.73 -8.65 6.38
CA SER A 68 -10.19 -8.70 6.51
C SER A 68 -10.69 -9.88 7.33
N ILE A 69 -10.01 -11.03 7.27
CA ILE A 69 -10.35 -12.21 8.08
C ILE A 69 -9.86 -12.01 9.52
N ALA A 70 -8.61 -11.60 9.70
CA ALA A 70 -8.01 -11.41 11.02
C ALA A 70 -8.67 -10.30 11.84
N LEU A 71 -9.19 -9.26 11.18
CA LEU A 71 -9.93 -8.16 11.79
C LEU A 71 -11.35 -8.56 12.21
N ASN A 72 -11.95 -9.56 11.55
CA ASN A 72 -13.28 -10.09 11.88
C ASN A 72 -13.28 -11.11 13.04
N HIS A 73 -12.11 -11.51 13.55
CA HIS A 73 -12.04 -12.34 14.74
C HIS A 73 -12.63 -11.62 15.96
N THR A 74 -13.31 -12.36 16.82
CA THR A 74 -13.85 -11.89 18.10
C THR A 74 -12.88 -12.14 19.24
N GLY A 75 -13.20 -11.62 20.43
CA GLY A 75 -12.35 -11.76 21.62
C GLY A 75 -12.19 -13.21 22.07
N VAL A 76 -13.16 -14.06 21.75
CA VAL A 76 -13.13 -15.50 22.02
C VAL A 76 -12.16 -16.23 21.09
N SER A 77 -12.20 -15.95 19.79
CA SER A 77 -11.26 -16.56 18.83
C SER A 77 -9.85 -15.98 18.95
N GLY A 78 -9.75 -14.70 19.33
CA GLY A 78 -8.52 -13.92 19.35
C GLY A 78 -7.93 -13.70 17.95
N SER A 79 -6.98 -12.77 17.82
CA SER A 79 -6.35 -12.45 16.54
C SER A 79 -4.83 -12.44 16.70
N VAL A 80 -4.08 -13.04 15.76
CA VAL A 80 -2.62 -13.13 15.83
C VAL A 80 -2.02 -12.21 14.79
N TRP A 81 -1.10 -11.34 15.21
CA TRP A 81 -0.46 -10.37 14.33
C TRP A 81 1.05 -10.37 14.52
N GLU A 82 1.77 -10.25 13.41
CA GLU A 82 3.15 -9.82 13.44
C GLU A 82 3.19 -8.35 13.87
N CYS A 83 3.95 -8.05 14.91
CA CYS A 83 4.04 -6.73 15.52
C CYS A 83 5.51 -6.32 15.68
N LEU A 84 5.79 -5.05 15.43
CA LEU A 84 6.97 -4.40 16.00
C LEU A 84 6.59 -3.96 17.41
N TYR A 85 7.42 -4.25 18.41
CA TYR A 85 7.15 -3.79 19.78
C TYR A 85 8.41 -3.29 20.48
N ARG A 86 8.22 -2.30 21.35
CA ARG A 86 9.28 -1.65 22.11
C ARG A 86 8.97 -1.76 23.60
N GLY A 87 9.77 -2.54 24.31
CA GLY A 87 9.68 -2.72 25.76
C GLY A 87 10.92 -3.44 26.30
N LYS A 88 11.21 -3.28 27.60
CA LYS A 88 12.34 -3.96 28.24
C LYS A 88 12.00 -5.43 28.54
N ASN A 89 12.86 -6.33 28.07
CA ASN A 89 12.77 -7.79 28.29
C ASN A 89 11.44 -8.40 27.83
N ILE A 90 10.98 -8.05 26.63
CA ILE A 90 9.83 -8.70 26.00
C ILE A 90 10.30 -10.03 25.38
N ARG A 91 9.79 -11.15 25.87
CA ARG A 91 10.15 -12.51 25.46
C ARG A 91 8.88 -13.32 25.26
N LYS A 92 9.02 -14.50 24.64
CA LYS A 92 7.93 -15.46 24.49
C LYS A 92 7.19 -15.69 25.82
N ASP A 93 5.88 -15.87 25.71
CA ASP A 93 4.93 -16.15 26.79
C ASP A 93 4.65 -14.98 27.75
N ILE A 94 5.28 -13.82 27.57
CA ILE A 94 4.88 -12.61 28.29
C ILE A 94 3.47 -12.19 27.86
N ILE A 95 2.65 -11.83 28.84
CA ILE A 95 1.33 -11.25 28.66
C ILE A 95 1.43 -9.73 28.87
N LEU A 96 0.95 -9.01 27.87
CA LEU A 96 0.81 -7.56 27.85
C LEU A 96 -0.67 -7.22 28.00
N GLU A 97 -0.97 -6.20 28.79
CA GLU A 97 -2.31 -5.66 28.97
C GLU A 97 -2.40 -4.34 28.20
N GLY A 98 -3.39 -4.23 27.30
CA GLY A 98 -3.73 -3.00 26.59
C GLY A 98 -4.20 -1.91 27.53
N ILE A 99 -4.00 -0.66 27.13
CA ILE A 99 -4.49 0.50 27.86
C ILE A 99 -5.68 1.07 27.07
N PRO A 100 -6.93 0.82 27.51
CA PRO A 100 -8.11 1.34 26.83
C PRO A 100 -8.17 2.87 26.88
N GLN A 101 -8.84 3.44 25.90
CA GLN A 101 -9.24 4.84 25.90
C GLN A 101 -10.32 5.10 26.95
N GLN A 102 -10.50 6.39 27.31
CA GLN A 102 -11.41 6.79 28.39
C GLN A 102 -12.88 6.41 28.16
N ASN A 103 -13.29 6.26 26.90
CA ASN A 103 -14.63 5.86 26.49
C ASN A 103 -14.88 4.33 26.54
N ALA A 104 -13.86 3.52 26.88
CA ALA A 104 -13.98 2.08 27.01
C ALA A 104 -13.28 1.54 28.28
N PRO A 105 -13.61 2.05 29.49
CA PRO A 105 -12.89 1.72 30.72
C PRO A 105 -13.03 0.25 31.14
N ASP A 106 -14.06 -0.44 30.64
CA ASP A 106 -14.37 -1.84 30.95
C ASP A 106 -13.83 -2.85 29.93
N LEU A 107 -13.06 -2.39 28.95
CA LEU A 107 -12.38 -3.25 28.00
C LEU A 107 -11.10 -3.83 28.63
N GLU A 108 -11.00 -5.15 28.67
CA GLU A 108 -9.75 -5.84 28.95
C GLU A 108 -9.16 -6.40 27.65
N LEU A 109 -8.09 -5.78 27.15
CA LEU A 109 -7.29 -6.31 26.05
C LEU A 109 -6.03 -6.96 26.60
N GLN A 110 -5.74 -8.19 26.18
CA GLN A 110 -4.47 -8.85 26.43
C GLN A 110 -3.78 -9.22 25.11
N ALA A 111 -2.45 -9.20 25.12
CA ALA A 111 -1.60 -9.66 24.03
C ALA A 111 -0.51 -10.59 24.57
N GLN A 112 -0.53 -11.85 24.16
CA GLN A 112 0.50 -12.83 24.50
C GLN A 112 1.58 -12.86 23.42
N VAL A 113 2.85 -12.81 23.82
CA VAL A 113 3.98 -13.00 22.88
C VAL A 113 4.08 -14.48 22.50
N VAL A 114 3.63 -14.84 21.30
CA VAL A 114 3.61 -16.23 20.81
C VAL A 114 4.95 -16.60 20.16
N LYS A 115 5.56 -15.66 19.45
CA LYS A 115 6.83 -15.86 18.72
C LYS A 115 7.67 -14.59 18.78
N THR A 116 8.98 -14.73 18.99
CA THR A 116 9.96 -13.64 18.86
C THR A 116 10.88 -13.95 17.69
N MET A 117 11.16 -12.98 16.81
CA MET A 117 12.21 -13.14 15.79
C MET A 117 13.54 -12.63 16.37
N ASP A 118 14.61 -13.40 16.20
CA ASP A 118 15.97 -13.09 16.70
C ASP A 118 16.04 -12.65 18.17
N GLY A 119 15.20 -13.25 19.01
CA GLY A 119 15.11 -12.96 20.45
C GLY A 119 14.54 -11.58 20.81
N SER A 120 14.01 -10.82 19.85
CA SER A 120 13.43 -9.49 20.05
C SER A 120 12.22 -9.24 19.13
N ALA A 121 12.03 -7.99 18.68
CA ALA A 121 10.99 -7.60 17.72
C ALA A 121 11.59 -7.52 16.30
N PRO A 122 10.82 -7.80 15.23
CA PRO A 122 9.40 -8.13 15.23
C PRO A 122 9.08 -9.50 15.85
N GLY A 123 7.84 -9.70 16.25
CA GLY A 123 7.36 -10.96 16.82
C GLY A 123 5.84 -11.09 16.67
N TRP A 124 5.30 -12.27 16.94
CA TRP A 124 3.87 -12.53 16.85
C TRP A 124 3.20 -12.34 18.20
N LEU A 125 2.19 -11.48 18.24
CA LEU A 125 1.34 -11.26 19.40
C LEU A 125 -0.04 -11.86 19.12
N ARG A 126 -0.56 -12.67 20.05
CA ARG A 126 -1.95 -13.12 20.05
C ARG A 126 -2.76 -12.21 20.95
N PHE A 127 -3.68 -11.47 20.34
CA PHE A 127 -4.62 -10.58 21.00
C PHE A 127 -5.89 -11.34 21.38
N SER A 128 -6.41 -11.05 22.57
CA SER A 128 -7.70 -11.50 23.08
C SER A 128 -8.30 -10.39 23.91
N TRP A 129 -9.62 -10.25 23.90
CA TRP A 129 -10.30 -9.19 24.63
C TRP A 129 -11.64 -9.65 25.20
N LYS A 130 -12.07 -8.99 26.27
CA LYS A 130 -13.35 -9.23 26.93
C LYS A 130 -13.80 -8.02 27.73
N SER A 131 -15.05 -8.03 28.18
CA SER A 131 -15.54 -7.11 29.19
C SER A 131 -15.01 -7.50 30.58
N LYS A 132 -14.76 -6.50 31.44
CA LYS A 132 -14.54 -6.72 32.88
C LYS A 132 -15.74 -7.44 33.51
N ASP A 133 -15.48 -8.19 34.58
CA ASP A 133 -16.54 -8.85 35.33
C ASP A 133 -17.55 -7.81 35.84
N HIS A 134 -18.85 -8.06 35.64
CA HIS A 134 -19.98 -7.15 35.95
C HIS A 134 -20.11 -5.89 35.09
N ALA A 135 -19.33 -5.73 34.02
CA ALA A 135 -19.56 -4.63 33.08
C ALA A 135 -20.84 -4.89 32.29
N ASP A 136 -21.80 -3.97 32.42
CA ASP A 136 -23.02 -3.95 31.63
C ASP A 136 -22.70 -3.75 30.15
N VAL A 137 -23.67 -4.15 29.35
CA VAL A 137 -23.61 -4.15 27.90
C VAL A 137 -23.31 -2.76 27.37
N ILE A 138 -22.31 -2.60 26.49
CA ILE A 138 -21.96 -1.29 25.93
C ILE A 138 -23.15 -0.81 25.12
N THR A 139 -23.81 0.26 25.56
CA THR A 139 -24.79 0.97 24.73
C THR A 139 -24.05 1.49 23.50
N ASP A 140 -24.52 1.08 22.34
CA ASP A 140 -23.94 1.39 21.06
C ASP A 140 -23.65 2.90 20.92
N VAL A 141 -22.61 3.27 20.17
CA VAL A 141 -22.20 4.68 19.97
C VAL A 141 -23.30 5.51 19.28
N ASN A 142 -24.36 4.84 18.82
CA ASN A 142 -25.55 5.37 18.14
C ASN A 142 -26.87 5.22 18.94
N GLY A 143 -26.84 4.84 20.21
CA GLY A 143 -28.05 4.78 21.05
C GLY A 143 -29.00 3.62 20.75
N SER A 144 -28.50 2.49 20.24
CA SER A 144 -29.26 1.24 20.12
C SER A 144 -29.27 0.48 21.46
N GLU A 145 -30.45 0.09 21.93
CA GLU A 145 -30.69 -0.55 23.24
C GLU A 145 -30.25 -2.02 23.36
N ASN A 146 -29.62 -2.59 22.33
CA ASN A 146 -29.01 -3.93 22.42
C ASN A 146 -27.50 -3.79 22.52
N GLY A 147 -26.98 -3.65 23.74
CA GLY A 147 -25.54 -3.56 23.87
C GLY A 147 -24.85 -4.84 23.36
N THR A 148 -23.59 -4.71 22.96
CA THR A 148 -22.72 -5.85 22.63
C THR A 148 -21.61 -5.94 23.68
N LYS A 149 -21.27 -7.16 24.14
CA LYS A 149 -20.12 -7.34 25.03
C LYS A 149 -18.82 -7.23 24.23
N PHE A 150 -17.74 -6.74 24.82
CA PHE A 150 -16.48 -6.56 24.11
C PHE A 150 -15.98 -7.88 23.49
N GLN A 151 -16.12 -9.02 24.18
CA GLN A 151 -15.68 -10.31 23.64
C GLN A 151 -16.39 -10.74 22.33
N ASP A 152 -17.57 -10.18 22.06
CA ASP A 152 -18.36 -10.48 20.86
C ASP A 152 -18.09 -9.48 19.72
N MET A 153 -17.41 -8.37 20.03
CA MET A 153 -16.97 -7.39 19.03
C MET A 153 -15.77 -7.94 18.24
N THR A 154 -15.71 -7.58 16.96
CA THR A 154 -14.57 -7.86 16.07
C THR A 154 -13.34 -7.06 16.48
N PHE A 155 -12.15 -7.54 16.11
CA PHE A 155 -10.92 -6.82 16.40
C PHE A 155 -10.88 -5.44 15.74
N GLU A 156 -11.46 -5.31 14.54
CA GLU A 156 -11.69 -4.04 13.85
C GLU A 156 -12.36 -3.00 14.75
N ASN A 157 -13.39 -3.40 15.50
CA ASN A 157 -14.12 -2.52 16.39
C ASN A 157 -13.41 -2.28 17.73
N ILE A 158 -12.49 -3.15 18.12
CA ILE A 158 -11.68 -3.00 19.33
C ILE A 158 -10.50 -2.06 19.11
N LEU A 159 -9.87 -2.11 17.94
CA LEU A 159 -8.67 -1.32 17.65
C LEU A 159 -8.86 0.19 17.90
N PRO A 160 -9.98 0.83 17.53
CA PRO A 160 -10.20 2.25 17.83
C PRO A 160 -10.30 2.57 19.33
N LEU A 161 -10.58 1.59 20.18
CA LEU A 161 -10.78 1.77 21.62
C LEU A 161 -9.48 1.59 22.43
N VAL A 162 -8.42 1.08 21.82
CA VAL A 162 -7.14 0.74 22.48
C VAL A 162 -5.92 1.24 21.73
N GLY A 163 -6.08 1.47 20.43
CA GLY A 163 -5.02 1.89 19.54
C GLY A 163 -5.09 3.37 19.19
N SER A 164 -4.02 3.86 18.57
CA SER A 164 -3.92 5.19 17.96
C SER A 164 -3.49 5.08 16.49
N MET A 165 -3.73 6.16 15.74
CA MET A 165 -3.33 6.23 14.33
C MET A 165 -1.80 6.13 14.19
N PRO A 166 -1.27 5.15 13.45
CA PRO A 166 0.16 5.03 13.21
C PRO A 166 0.66 6.10 12.22
N LEU A 167 1.06 7.25 12.74
CA LEU A 167 1.67 8.29 11.92
C LEU A 167 3.08 7.93 11.44
N PRO A 168 3.47 8.34 10.23
CA PRO A 168 4.83 8.19 9.74
C PRO A 168 5.86 8.84 10.69
N PRO A 169 7.02 8.20 10.93
CA PRO A 169 7.98 8.63 11.95
C PRO A 169 8.58 10.02 11.67
N TYR A 170 8.61 10.45 10.41
CA TYR A 170 9.13 11.76 10.04
C TYR A 170 8.22 12.93 10.46
N LEU A 171 6.94 12.69 10.81
CA LEU A 171 6.04 13.72 11.34
C LEU A 171 6.42 14.13 12.76
N LYS A 172 7.18 13.29 13.50
CA LYS A 172 7.72 13.58 14.84
C LYS A 172 6.69 14.10 15.84
N ARG A 173 5.46 13.63 15.76
CA ARG A 173 4.38 13.90 16.72
C ARG A 173 3.47 12.69 16.87
N GLU A 174 2.74 12.64 17.98
CA GLU A 174 1.63 11.70 18.16
C GLU A 174 0.43 12.11 17.30
N ALA A 175 -0.43 11.14 17.02
CA ALA A 175 -1.69 11.38 16.33
C ALA A 175 -2.66 12.20 17.19
N ASP A 176 -3.42 13.08 16.55
CA ASP A 176 -4.55 13.78 17.15
C ASP A 176 -5.89 13.27 16.57
N GLU A 177 -7.01 13.84 17.03
CA GLU A 177 -8.34 13.46 16.56
C GLU A 177 -8.56 13.76 15.06
N LEU A 178 -7.90 14.79 14.52
CA LEU A 178 -8.02 15.14 13.11
C LEU A 178 -7.33 14.09 12.23
N ASP A 179 -6.25 13.46 12.68
CA ASP A 179 -5.59 12.38 11.91
C ASP A 179 -6.53 11.18 11.68
N ASN A 180 -7.44 10.88 12.62
CA ASN A 180 -8.45 9.82 12.44
C ASN A 180 -9.45 10.12 11.31
N ILE A 181 -9.57 11.40 10.95
CA ILE A 181 -10.44 11.89 9.88
C ILE A 181 -9.67 12.10 8.59
N GLN A 182 -8.46 12.70 8.66
CA GLN A 182 -7.71 13.20 7.52
C GLN A 182 -6.63 12.25 7.01
N TYR A 183 -6.15 11.31 7.81
CA TYR A 183 -5.14 10.33 7.40
C TYR A 183 -5.76 9.10 6.74
N LYS A 184 -6.74 9.32 5.86
CA LYS A 184 -7.42 8.31 5.05
C LYS A 184 -8.00 8.94 3.79
N THR A 185 -8.16 8.15 2.74
CA THR A 185 -8.79 8.60 1.50
C THR A 185 -10.32 8.56 1.62
N VAL A 186 -11.02 9.45 0.91
CA VAL A 186 -12.50 9.48 0.90
C VAL A 186 -13.13 8.21 0.33
N TYR A 187 -12.37 7.51 -0.51
CA TYR A 187 -12.73 6.24 -1.15
C TYR A 187 -12.11 5.01 -0.49
N GLY A 188 -11.46 5.15 0.67
CA GLY A 188 -10.96 4.01 1.44
C GLY A 188 -12.12 3.14 1.94
N ARG A 189 -12.03 1.83 1.71
CA ARG A 189 -13.08 0.86 2.07
C ARG A 189 -12.54 -0.41 2.72
N GLN A 190 -11.28 -0.78 2.44
CA GLN A 190 -10.68 -2.03 2.90
C GLN A 190 -9.76 -1.79 4.11
N HIS A 191 -10.25 -2.09 5.31
CA HIS A 191 -9.44 -1.96 6.53
C HIS A 191 -8.33 -3.01 6.59
N GLY A 192 -7.14 -2.58 7.02
CA GLY A 192 -6.01 -3.48 7.25
C GLY A 192 -4.64 -2.87 6.99
N SER A 193 -4.58 -1.64 6.47
CA SER A 193 -3.31 -0.95 6.24
C SER A 193 -2.79 -0.29 7.53
N VAL A 194 -1.47 -0.16 7.65
CA VAL A 194 -0.80 0.60 8.72
C VAL A 194 -0.41 1.99 8.23
N ALA A 195 -0.44 2.22 6.92
CA ALA A 195 -0.14 3.52 6.32
C ALA A 195 -1.19 3.91 5.28
N ALA A 196 -1.52 5.20 5.22
CA ALA A 196 -2.48 5.71 4.25
C ALA A 196 -1.85 5.82 2.85
N PRO A 197 -2.60 5.56 1.77
CA PRO A 197 -2.14 5.84 0.41
C PRO A 197 -2.16 7.36 0.16
N THR A 198 -1.11 8.07 0.61
CA THR A 198 -1.22 9.51 0.83
C THR A 198 -1.35 10.40 -0.40
N ALA A 199 -1.03 9.88 -1.59
CA ALA A 199 -1.33 10.55 -2.86
C ALA A 199 -2.83 10.66 -3.13
N GLY A 200 -3.62 9.75 -2.57
CA GLY A 200 -5.07 9.74 -2.65
C GLY A 200 -5.75 10.81 -1.78
N LEU A 201 -5.06 11.35 -0.77
CA LEU A 201 -5.65 12.31 0.19
C LEU A 201 -6.03 13.64 -0.46
N HIS A 202 -5.52 13.91 -1.65
CA HIS A 202 -5.83 15.12 -2.41
C HIS A 202 -7.18 15.05 -3.14
N PHE A 203 -7.76 13.85 -3.28
CA PHE A 203 -9.06 13.67 -3.92
C PHE A 203 -10.19 13.85 -2.91
N THR A 204 -11.18 14.63 -3.31
CA THR A 204 -12.48 14.77 -2.62
C THR A 204 -13.55 13.99 -3.37
N ASP A 205 -14.67 13.69 -2.71
CA ASP A 205 -15.81 13.03 -3.35
C ASP A 205 -16.34 13.86 -4.54
N ASP A 206 -16.41 15.18 -4.40
CA ASP A 206 -16.80 16.09 -5.47
C ASP A 206 -15.85 16.01 -6.68
N LEU A 207 -14.54 15.96 -6.42
CA LEU A 207 -13.55 15.89 -7.49
C LEU A 207 -13.65 14.55 -8.23
N LEU A 208 -13.75 13.44 -7.50
CA LEU A 208 -13.89 12.10 -8.10
C LEU A 208 -15.18 11.96 -8.90
N SER A 209 -16.30 12.45 -8.37
CA SER A 209 -17.58 12.48 -9.07
C SER A 209 -17.47 13.32 -10.35
N SER A 210 -16.85 14.50 -10.27
CA SER A 210 -16.64 15.35 -11.45
C SER A 210 -15.73 14.73 -12.52
N ILE A 211 -14.79 13.86 -12.14
CA ILE A 211 -13.95 13.12 -13.08
C ILE A 211 -14.75 11.99 -13.74
N ALA A 212 -15.52 11.24 -12.96
CA ALA A 212 -16.29 10.09 -13.45
C ALA A 212 -17.49 10.48 -14.31
N GLU A 213 -18.10 11.65 -14.04
CA GLU A 213 -19.29 12.14 -14.74
C GLU A 213 -18.95 12.92 -16.02
N ASP A 214 -17.68 13.29 -16.23
CA ASP A 214 -17.22 13.99 -17.43
C ASP A 214 -17.24 13.04 -18.65
N LYS A 215 -18.35 13.08 -19.39
CA LYS A 215 -18.57 12.24 -20.58
C LYS A 215 -17.63 12.59 -21.75
N GLU A 216 -17.09 13.81 -21.80
CA GLU A 216 -16.15 14.21 -22.86
C GLU A 216 -14.77 13.59 -22.58
N LYS A 217 -14.34 13.61 -21.32
CA LYS A 217 -13.12 12.93 -20.88
C LYS A 217 -13.27 11.42 -20.84
N GLY A 218 -14.44 10.89 -20.47
CA GLY A 218 -14.71 9.45 -20.41
C GLY A 218 -13.80 8.71 -19.43
N THR A 219 -13.25 9.39 -18.41
CA THR A 219 -12.37 8.76 -17.42
C THR A 219 -13.18 7.81 -16.54
N LYS A 220 -12.67 6.59 -16.37
CA LYS A 220 -13.24 5.59 -15.46
C LYS A 220 -12.42 5.51 -14.18
N LEU A 221 -13.09 5.20 -13.08
CA LEU A 221 -12.44 4.90 -11.80
C LEU A 221 -12.42 3.38 -11.60
N ALA A 222 -11.30 2.86 -11.11
CA ALA A 222 -11.22 1.48 -10.63
C ALA A 222 -10.37 1.41 -9.36
N TYR A 223 -10.62 0.37 -8.57
CA TYR A 223 -10.06 0.25 -7.24
C TYR A 223 -9.22 -1.00 -7.11
N VAL A 224 -8.10 -0.85 -6.40
CA VAL A 224 -7.19 -1.93 -6.02
C VAL A 224 -6.93 -1.83 -4.52
N THR A 225 -6.49 -2.92 -3.89
CA THR A 225 -6.12 -2.88 -2.48
C THR A 225 -4.65 -3.27 -2.33
N LEU A 226 -3.88 -2.43 -1.63
CA LEU A 226 -2.58 -2.81 -1.08
C LEU A 226 -2.53 -2.43 0.39
N HIS A 227 -2.49 -3.43 1.26
CA HIS A 227 -2.31 -3.24 2.69
C HIS A 227 -0.82 -3.07 2.98
N VAL A 228 -0.47 -1.85 3.41
CA VAL A 228 0.91 -1.46 3.65
C VAL A 228 1.23 -1.69 5.12
N GLY A 229 2.20 -2.55 5.42
CA GLY A 229 2.71 -2.74 6.78
C GLY A 229 3.67 -1.62 7.22
N ALA A 230 4.04 -1.57 8.49
CA ALA A 230 4.95 -0.51 8.99
C ALA A 230 6.37 -0.56 8.42
N GLY A 231 6.71 -1.65 7.72
CA GLY A 231 7.96 -1.81 6.99
C GLY A 231 8.27 -0.69 6.00
N THR A 232 7.24 -0.04 5.45
CA THR A 232 7.38 1.14 4.56
C THR A 232 7.98 2.36 5.26
N PHE A 233 7.96 2.40 6.59
CA PHE A 233 8.58 3.47 7.38
C PHE A 233 10.05 3.22 7.71
N VAL A 234 10.59 2.05 7.35
CA VAL A 234 12.00 1.72 7.58
C VAL A 234 12.85 2.37 6.48
N PRO A 235 13.76 3.30 6.83
CA PRO A 235 14.65 3.90 5.84
C PRO A 235 15.53 2.84 5.19
N VAL A 236 15.92 3.05 3.93
CA VAL A 236 16.97 2.24 3.30
C VAL A 236 18.29 2.54 4.01
N SER A 237 18.67 1.68 4.95
CA SER A 237 19.89 1.81 5.76
C SER A 237 21.11 1.13 5.15
N ALA A 238 20.91 0.25 4.17
CA ALA A 238 21.97 -0.49 3.51
C ALA A 238 22.74 0.39 2.51
N PRO A 239 24.07 0.24 2.40
CA PRO A 239 24.87 0.97 1.41
C PRO A 239 24.53 0.58 -0.03
N GLU A 240 24.00 -0.63 -0.23
CA GLU A 240 23.52 -1.15 -1.51
C GLU A 240 22.07 -1.63 -1.40
N MET A 241 21.29 -1.44 -2.47
CA MET A 241 19.88 -1.82 -2.52
C MET A 241 19.63 -3.31 -2.38
N ARG A 242 20.60 -4.14 -2.80
CA ARG A 242 20.55 -5.60 -2.58
C ARG A 242 20.48 -5.97 -1.10
N GLY A 243 20.98 -5.12 -0.21
CA GLY A 243 20.92 -5.33 1.24
C GLY A 243 19.62 -4.86 1.91
N HIS A 244 18.70 -4.22 1.17
CA HIS A 244 17.40 -3.82 1.70
C HIS A 244 16.37 -4.92 1.41
N SER A 245 15.69 -5.40 2.45
CA SER A 245 14.57 -6.35 2.32
C SER A 245 13.25 -5.58 2.36
N MET A 246 12.46 -5.72 1.29
CA MET A 246 11.09 -5.26 1.22
C MET A 246 10.21 -6.15 2.08
N HIS A 247 9.35 -5.52 2.86
CA HIS A 247 8.35 -6.23 3.63
C HIS A 247 7.26 -6.79 2.71
N HIS A 248 6.65 -7.89 3.13
CA HIS A 248 5.46 -8.42 2.49
C HIS A 248 4.31 -7.44 2.70
N GLU A 249 3.63 -7.13 1.61
CA GLU A 249 2.40 -6.36 1.60
C GLU A 249 1.33 -7.19 0.91
N GLN A 250 0.15 -7.28 1.53
CA GLN A 250 -0.95 -7.99 0.92
C GLN A 250 -1.56 -7.15 -0.19
N VAL A 251 -1.68 -7.75 -1.37
CA VAL A 251 -2.33 -7.20 -2.53
C VAL A 251 -3.63 -7.94 -2.83
N GLU A 252 -4.67 -7.19 -3.19
CA GLU A 252 -5.97 -7.71 -3.55
C GLU A 252 -6.52 -6.96 -4.77
N ILE A 253 -7.06 -7.71 -5.73
CA ILE A 253 -7.76 -7.17 -6.91
C ILE A 253 -8.97 -8.05 -7.26
N SER A 254 -10.09 -7.40 -7.58
CA SER A 254 -11.28 -8.10 -8.08
C SER A 254 -11.14 -8.48 -9.55
N LEU A 255 -11.89 -9.51 -9.96
CA LEU A 255 -11.99 -9.93 -11.36
C LEU A 255 -12.50 -8.79 -12.23
N ASP A 256 -13.45 -7.99 -11.74
CA ASP A 256 -14.00 -6.83 -12.46
C ASP A 256 -12.92 -5.78 -12.73
N THR A 257 -12.11 -5.41 -11.74
CA THR A 257 -10.99 -4.47 -11.93
C THR A 257 -9.97 -5.06 -12.90
N LEU A 258 -9.68 -6.36 -12.81
CA LEU A 258 -8.75 -7.04 -13.70
C LEU A 258 -9.24 -7.02 -15.17
N GLU A 259 -10.52 -7.28 -15.40
CA GLU A 259 -11.14 -7.20 -16.73
C GLU A 259 -11.17 -5.78 -17.28
N LEU A 260 -11.38 -4.77 -16.43
CA LEU A 260 -11.23 -3.37 -16.83
C LEU A 260 -9.79 -3.07 -17.28
N LEU A 261 -8.77 -3.55 -16.57
CA LEU A 261 -7.37 -3.39 -16.97
C LEU A 261 -7.07 -4.08 -18.31
N ILE A 262 -7.57 -5.30 -18.51
CA ILE A 262 -7.44 -6.05 -19.77
C ILE A 262 -8.07 -5.24 -20.92
N ALA A 263 -9.31 -4.77 -20.74
CA ALA A 263 -10.00 -3.96 -21.74
C ALA A 263 -9.26 -2.65 -22.05
N GLN A 264 -8.73 -1.99 -21.01
CA GLN A 264 -7.97 -0.75 -21.14
C GLN A 264 -6.69 -0.94 -21.96
N LYS A 265 -5.92 -2.00 -21.67
CA LYS A 265 -4.70 -2.35 -22.43
C LYS A 265 -5.01 -2.78 -23.86
N ARG A 266 -6.06 -3.58 -24.09
CA ARG A 266 -6.50 -3.96 -25.46
C ARG A 266 -6.86 -2.76 -26.30
N ALA A 267 -7.54 -1.78 -25.69
CA ALA A 267 -7.92 -0.54 -26.35
C ALA A 267 -6.77 0.48 -26.47
N GLN A 268 -5.56 0.15 -25.97
CA GLN A 268 -4.40 1.05 -25.90
C GLN A 268 -4.72 2.40 -25.24
N ARG A 269 -5.56 2.37 -24.20
CA ARG A 269 -5.97 3.56 -23.47
C ARG A 269 -5.15 3.73 -22.19
N PRO A 270 -4.95 4.97 -21.70
CA PRO A 270 -4.02 5.21 -20.59
C PRO A 270 -4.51 4.65 -19.26
N ILE A 271 -3.59 4.12 -18.46
CA ILE A 271 -3.79 3.75 -17.06
C ILE A 271 -3.03 4.73 -16.16
N VAL A 272 -3.77 5.40 -15.28
CA VAL A 272 -3.23 6.41 -14.35
C VAL A 272 -3.28 5.85 -12.93
N ALA A 273 -2.11 5.60 -12.34
CA ALA A 273 -2.01 5.09 -10.98
C ALA A 273 -1.97 6.24 -9.96
N VAL A 274 -2.88 6.22 -8.97
CA VAL A 274 -2.86 7.16 -7.86
C VAL A 274 -2.09 6.57 -6.69
N GLY A 275 -0.86 7.02 -6.51
CA GLY A 275 0.07 6.59 -5.48
C GLY A 275 0.97 5.44 -5.92
N THR A 276 2.14 5.37 -5.28
CA THR A 276 3.15 4.32 -5.50
C THR A 276 2.65 2.93 -5.09
N THR A 277 1.69 2.85 -4.18
CA THR A 277 1.04 1.60 -3.78
C THR A 277 0.19 1.05 -4.93
N SER A 278 -0.64 1.88 -5.57
CA SER A 278 -1.39 1.51 -6.78
C SER A 278 -0.46 1.04 -7.90
N VAL A 279 0.68 1.73 -8.09
CA VAL A 279 1.71 1.31 -9.06
C VAL A 279 2.20 -0.10 -8.76
N ARG A 280 2.62 -0.37 -7.52
CA ARG A 280 3.14 -1.70 -7.13
C ARG A 280 2.08 -2.79 -7.25
N THR A 281 0.82 -2.49 -6.93
CA THR A 281 -0.29 -3.43 -7.15
C THR A 281 -0.43 -3.79 -8.61
N LEU A 282 -0.57 -2.79 -9.48
CA LEU A 282 -0.74 -3.01 -10.92
C LEU A 282 0.41 -3.84 -11.48
N GLU A 283 1.64 -3.37 -11.28
CA GLU A 283 2.81 -4.06 -11.79
C GLU A 283 2.96 -5.48 -11.21
N SER A 284 2.56 -5.71 -9.95
CA SER A 284 2.52 -7.06 -9.37
C SER A 284 1.52 -7.98 -10.09
N MET A 285 0.36 -7.46 -10.53
CA MET A 285 -0.63 -8.28 -11.25
C MET A 285 -0.10 -8.81 -12.58
N TYR A 286 0.72 -8.01 -13.28
CA TYR A 286 1.43 -8.48 -14.45
C TYR A 286 2.34 -9.67 -14.12
N TRP A 287 3.16 -9.56 -13.06
CA TRP A 287 4.09 -10.63 -12.68
C TRP A 287 3.40 -11.88 -12.15
N LEU A 288 2.30 -11.74 -11.40
CA LEU A 288 1.47 -12.87 -11.00
C LEU A 288 0.86 -13.56 -12.23
N GLY A 289 0.31 -12.79 -13.17
CA GLY A 289 -0.20 -13.31 -14.44
C GLY A 289 0.85 -14.07 -15.25
N LEU A 290 2.09 -13.58 -15.26
CA LEU A 290 3.21 -14.23 -15.93
C LEU A 290 3.59 -15.57 -15.29
N GLN A 291 3.49 -15.70 -13.96
CA GLN A 291 3.68 -16.98 -13.27
C GLN A 291 2.66 -18.03 -13.75
N PHE A 292 1.41 -17.60 -14.02
CA PHE A 292 0.38 -18.50 -14.57
C PHE A 292 0.62 -18.89 -16.03
N LEU A 293 1.23 -18.02 -16.85
CA LEU A 293 1.58 -18.33 -18.24
C LEU A 293 2.76 -19.30 -18.38
N THR A 294 3.82 -19.11 -17.59
CA THR A 294 5.12 -19.76 -17.82
C THR A 294 5.22 -21.19 -17.30
N SER A 295 4.13 -21.76 -16.77
CA SER A 295 4.03 -23.19 -16.43
C SER A 295 5.16 -23.73 -15.52
N GLN A 296 5.58 -22.98 -14.51
CA GLN A 296 6.06 -23.62 -13.26
C GLN A 296 4.85 -24.16 -12.50
N ARG A 297 4.17 -25.15 -13.10
CA ARG A 297 3.16 -25.98 -12.42
C ARG A 297 3.89 -26.93 -11.46
N SER A 298 4.22 -26.45 -10.28
CA SER A 298 4.72 -27.30 -9.20
C SER A 298 4.29 -26.69 -7.88
N GLU A 299 3.19 -27.22 -7.34
CA GLU A 299 2.57 -26.86 -6.08
C GLU A 299 2.04 -25.42 -6.05
N PHE A 300 0.72 -25.29 -6.15
CA PHE A 300 0.04 -24.04 -5.85
C PHE A 300 0.54 -23.53 -4.50
N LEU A 301 1.19 -22.37 -4.51
CA LEU A 301 1.27 -21.60 -3.29
C LEU A 301 -0.18 -21.26 -2.95
N THR A 302 -0.64 -21.73 -1.81
CA THR A 302 -1.87 -21.27 -1.17
C THR A 302 -1.92 -19.75 -1.03
N GLU A 303 -0.77 -19.08 -1.17
CA GLU A 303 -0.58 -17.63 -1.12
C GLU A 303 0.33 -17.17 -2.29
N PRO A 304 -0.24 -16.64 -3.40
CA PRO A 304 0.54 -16.10 -4.52
C PRO A 304 1.53 -15.02 -4.07
N LEU A 305 2.76 -15.04 -4.56
CA LEU A 305 3.82 -14.10 -4.15
C LEU A 305 4.57 -13.51 -5.35
N VAL A 306 4.70 -12.19 -5.38
CA VAL A 306 5.71 -11.50 -6.19
C VAL A 306 6.89 -11.16 -5.29
N SER A 307 7.97 -11.95 -5.36
CA SER A 307 9.18 -11.69 -4.59
C SER A 307 9.89 -10.43 -5.07
N GLN A 308 10.72 -9.86 -4.20
CA GLN A 308 11.37 -8.56 -4.41
C GLN A 308 12.13 -8.45 -5.73
N TRP A 309 12.87 -9.51 -6.10
CA TRP A 309 13.75 -9.53 -7.26
C TRP A 309 13.19 -10.29 -8.45
N TYR A 310 11.97 -10.85 -8.32
CA TYR A 310 11.32 -11.65 -9.36
C TYR A 310 11.34 -11.00 -10.76
N PRO A 311 11.02 -9.70 -10.94
CA PRO A 311 11.08 -9.05 -12.26
C PRO A 311 12.45 -9.10 -12.93
N TYR A 312 13.51 -9.04 -12.15
CA TYR A 312 14.88 -8.92 -12.63
C TYR A 312 15.46 -10.31 -12.91
N GLU A 313 15.27 -11.24 -11.98
CA GLU A 313 15.72 -12.64 -12.11
C GLU A 313 14.99 -13.36 -13.25
N THR A 314 13.68 -13.13 -13.39
CA THR A 314 12.86 -13.79 -14.42
C THR A 314 13.20 -13.28 -15.82
N THR A 315 13.50 -11.99 -15.95
CA THR A 315 13.94 -11.41 -17.22
C THR A 315 15.30 -11.99 -17.65
N ASP A 316 16.22 -12.18 -16.70
CA ASP A 316 17.54 -12.74 -16.96
C ASP A 316 17.51 -14.26 -17.23
N GLN A 317 16.65 -15.03 -16.54
CA GLN A 317 16.64 -16.49 -16.59
C GLN A 317 15.86 -17.06 -17.79
N LEU A 318 14.74 -16.45 -18.17
CA LEU A 318 13.87 -17.00 -19.23
C LEU A 318 14.43 -16.77 -20.64
N PHE A 319 15.38 -15.83 -20.84
CA PHE A 319 15.78 -15.37 -22.16
C PHE A 319 17.31 -15.24 -22.33
N ASN A 320 18.02 -16.36 -22.17
CA ASN A 320 19.47 -16.47 -22.40
C ASN A 320 19.89 -16.51 -23.89
N SER A 321 18.97 -16.37 -24.85
CA SER A 321 19.32 -16.50 -26.29
C SER A 321 18.60 -15.54 -27.25
N ASP A 322 17.59 -14.79 -26.81
CA ASP A 322 17.04 -13.65 -27.55
C ASP A 322 16.41 -12.64 -26.56
N PRO A 323 17.10 -11.53 -26.21
CA PRO A 323 16.61 -10.55 -25.25
C PRO A 323 15.49 -9.71 -25.87
N GLY A 324 14.27 -10.23 -25.90
CA GLY A 324 13.07 -9.52 -26.36
C GLY A 324 12.02 -10.55 -26.75
N GLN A 325 10.90 -10.72 -26.05
CA GLN A 325 9.98 -9.72 -25.56
C GLN A 325 9.17 -10.43 -24.48
N LEU A 326 9.12 -9.87 -23.27
CA LEU A 326 8.23 -10.38 -22.23
C LEU A 326 6.78 -10.41 -22.77
N PRO A 327 5.93 -11.38 -22.36
CA PRO A 327 4.53 -11.43 -22.79
C PRO A 327 3.84 -10.08 -22.62
N GLU A 328 2.94 -9.77 -23.54
CA GLU A 328 2.22 -8.50 -23.48
C GLU A 328 1.36 -8.46 -22.22
N ALA A 329 1.14 -7.27 -21.67
CA ALA A 329 0.42 -7.14 -20.41
C ALA A 329 -0.98 -7.77 -20.46
N VAL A 330 -1.63 -7.72 -21.62
CA VAL A 330 -2.94 -8.37 -21.86
C VAL A 330 -2.86 -9.89 -21.66
N GLU A 331 -1.80 -10.53 -22.13
CA GLU A 331 -1.64 -11.98 -22.04
C GLU A 331 -1.48 -12.42 -20.57
N ALA A 332 -0.61 -11.73 -19.83
CA ALA A 332 -0.39 -12.01 -18.41
C ALA A 332 -1.66 -11.80 -17.58
N LEU A 333 -2.34 -10.65 -17.75
CA LEU A 333 -3.58 -10.38 -17.02
C LEU A 333 -4.70 -11.36 -17.40
N GLN A 334 -4.80 -11.77 -18.67
CA GLN A 334 -5.80 -12.76 -19.10
C GLN A 334 -5.55 -14.13 -18.47
N ALA A 335 -4.29 -14.53 -18.31
CA ALA A 335 -3.95 -15.78 -17.63
C ALA A 335 -4.41 -15.76 -16.16
N LEU A 336 -4.17 -14.64 -15.46
CA LEU A 336 -4.66 -14.44 -14.10
C LEU A 336 -6.19 -14.48 -14.04
N ALA A 337 -6.89 -13.77 -14.94
CA ALA A 337 -8.35 -13.75 -14.99
C ALA A 337 -8.95 -15.13 -15.30
N ASN A 338 -8.33 -15.89 -16.21
CA ASN A 338 -8.75 -17.25 -16.54
C ASN A 338 -8.58 -18.19 -15.35
N HIS A 339 -7.48 -18.03 -14.58
CA HIS A 339 -7.28 -18.78 -13.35
C HIS A 339 -8.37 -18.45 -12.32
N MET A 340 -8.64 -17.16 -12.08
CA MET A 340 -9.71 -16.73 -11.17
C MET A 340 -11.05 -17.33 -11.55
N ARG A 341 -11.44 -17.29 -12.82
CA ARG A 341 -12.68 -17.94 -13.31
C ARG A 341 -12.68 -19.45 -13.10
N ALA A 342 -11.56 -20.12 -13.39
CA ALA A 342 -11.44 -21.57 -13.25
C ALA A 342 -11.48 -22.03 -11.78
N GLN A 343 -11.22 -21.12 -10.84
CA GLN A 343 -11.31 -21.37 -9.39
C GLN A 343 -12.54 -20.71 -8.75
N GLU A 344 -13.43 -20.11 -9.55
CA GLU A 344 -14.61 -19.38 -9.08
C GLU A 344 -14.27 -18.29 -8.05
N LEU A 345 -13.15 -17.59 -8.27
CA LEU A 345 -12.67 -16.50 -7.43
C LEU A 345 -13.13 -15.15 -7.98
N ASP A 346 -13.88 -14.40 -7.17
CA ASP A 346 -14.22 -13.00 -7.46
C ASP A 346 -13.03 -12.05 -7.25
N THR A 347 -12.09 -12.47 -6.41
CA THR A 347 -10.94 -11.68 -5.98
C THR A 347 -9.71 -12.57 -5.85
N VAL A 348 -8.56 -12.07 -6.31
CA VAL A 348 -7.26 -12.70 -6.03
C VAL A 348 -6.59 -11.94 -4.89
N ILE A 349 -6.11 -12.71 -3.91
CA ILE A 349 -5.35 -12.22 -2.76
C ILE A 349 -3.95 -12.84 -2.85
N GLY A 350 -2.92 -12.03 -2.67
CA GLY A 350 -1.54 -12.48 -2.64
C GLY A 350 -0.64 -11.52 -1.87
N ASP A 351 0.64 -11.83 -1.84
CA ASP A 351 1.68 -10.98 -1.28
C ASP A 351 2.54 -10.37 -2.38
N THR A 352 3.02 -9.15 -2.14
CA THR A 352 4.05 -8.53 -2.97
C THR A 352 5.15 -7.94 -2.11
N GLN A 353 6.39 -8.23 -2.51
CA GLN A 353 7.60 -7.56 -2.05
C GLN A 353 8.23 -6.74 -3.19
N LEU A 354 7.49 -6.53 -4.28
CA LEU A 354 7.99 -5.91 -5.51
C LEU A 354 8.73 -4.60 -5.22
N LEU A 355 10.03 -4.58 -5.48
CA LEU A 355 10.85 -3.38 -5.41
C LEU A 355 11.08 -2.84 -6.81
N ILE A 356 10.54 -1.65 -7.08
CA ILE A 356 10.74 -0.96 -8.36
C ILE A 356 11.93 -0.02 -8.23
N VAL A 357 13.04 -0.38 -8.90
CA VAL A 357 14.26 0.44 -9.00
C VAL A 357 14.53 0.85 -10.45
N PRO A 358 15.40 1.85 -10.70
CA PRO A 358 15.81 2.22 -12.05
C PRO A 358 16.17 1.03 -12.95
N SER A 359 15.88 1.16 -14.25
CA SER A 359 15.85 0.09 -15.26
C SER A 359 14.65 -0.87 -15.19
N TYR A 360 13.69 -0.65 -14.27
CA TYR A 360 12.42 -1.36 -14.32
C TYR A 360 11.59 -0.98 -15.55
N GLN A 361 11.00 -1.97 -16.22
CA GLN A 361 10.09 -1.75 -17.33
C GLN A 361 8.64 -1.82 -16.86
N TYR A 362 8.00 -0.66 -16.77
CA TYR A 362 6.56 -0.55 -16.48
C TYR A 362 5.73 -1.24 -17.57
N LYS A 363 4.79 -2.09 -17.15
CA LYS A 363 3.95 -2.89 -18.06
C LYS A 363 2.53 -2.34 -18.16
N LEU A 364 2.03 -1.77 -17.09
CA LEU A 364 0.64 -1.29 -17.02
C LEU A 364 0.54 0.21 -16.87
N VAL A 365 1.41 0.84 -16.09
CA VAL A 365 1.24 2.25 -15.69
C VAL A 365 1.77 3.22 -16.75
N ASP A 366 0.90 4.13 -17.22
CA ASP A 366 1.24 5.17 -18.20
C ASP A 366 1.42 6.56 -17.57
N ALA A 367 0.77 6.79 -16.42
CA ALA A 367 0.94 7.99 -15.61
C ALA A 367 0.81 7.70 -14.10
N ILE A 368 1.48 8.49 -13.28
CA ILE A 368 1.49 8.38 -11.82
C ILE A 368 1.07 9.71 -11.20
N VAL A 369 0.07 9.67 -10.32
CA VAL A 369 -0.19 10.76 -9.34
C VAL A 369 0.50 10.39 -8.04
N THR A 370 1.45 11.20 -7.57
CA THR A 370 2.21 10.87 -6.35
C THR A 370 2.74 12.10 -5.62
N ASN A 371 3.07 11.94 -4.34
CA ASN A 371 3.67 13.00 -3.52
C ASN A 371 5.16 13.16 -3.85
N PHE A 372 5.79 14.18 -3.29
CA PHE A 372 7.25 14.30 -3.31
C PHE A 372 7.89 13.52 -2.15
N HIS A 373 8.72 12.53 -2.50
CA HIS A 373 9.32 11.57 -1.57
C HIS A 373 10.67 12.02 -1.00
N GLN A 374 11.05 11.46 0.15
CA GLN A 374 12.35 11.72 0.78
C GLN A 374 13.52 11.20 -0.08
N PRO A 375 14.68 11.88 -0.04
CA PRO A 375 15.94 11.31 -0.53
C PRO A 375 16.20 9.95 0.12
N ARG A 376 16.81 9.03 -0.65
CA ARG A 376 17.16 7.67 -0.19
C ARG A 376 15.95 6.83 0.29
N SER A 377 14.78 7.06 -0.33
CA SER A 377 13.60 6.20 -0.14
C SER A 377 13.39 5.29 -1.35
N THR A 378 12.82 4.10 -1.11
CA THR A 378 12.38 3.19 -2.19
C THR A 378 11.31 3.84 -3.07
N LEU A 379 10.49 4.72 -2.51
CA LEU A 379 9.49 5.49 -3.25
C LEU A 379 10.11 6.45 -4.27
N LEU A 380 11.20 7.13 -3.90
CA LEU A 380 11.94 7.99 -4.83
C LEU A 380 12.57 7.16 -5.97
N MET A 381 13.03 5.95 -5.68
CA MET A 381 13.57 5.04 -6.70
C MET A 381 12.51 4.57 -7.69
N LEU A 382 11.30 4.28 -7.21
CA LEU A 382 10.16 3.96 -8.08
C LEU A 382 9.86 5.13 -9.01
N VAL A 383 9.80 6.35 -8.48
CA VAL A 383 9.58 7.55 -9.30
C VAL A 383 10.72 7.76 -10.30
N ALA A 384 11.98 7.55 -9.89
CA ALA A 384 13.14 7.62 -10.78
C ALA A 384 13.06 6.61 -11.92
N ALA A 385 12.69 5.37 -11.61
CA ALA A 385 12.48 4.31 -12.59
C ALA A 385 11.39 4.66 -13.61
N PHE A 386 10.41 5.48 -13.21
CA PHE A 386 9.35 5.93 -14.09
C PHE A 386 9.82 7.08 -14.98
N VAL A 387 10.20 8.23 -14.41
CA VAL A 387 10.48 9.45 -15.19
C VAL A 387 11.76 9.37 -16.02
N ASP A 388 12.70 8.53 -15.62
CA ASP A 388 13.96 8.25 -16.31
C ASP A 388 14.01 6.78 -16.81
N ARG A 389 12.87 6.23 -17.26
CA ARG A 389 12.73 4.81 -17.67
C ARG A 389 13.70 4.31 -18.76
N ASN A 390 14.28 5.22 -19.54
CA ASN A 390 15.25 4.89 -20.60
C ASN A 390 16.70 4.91 -20.13
N THR A 391 16.96 5.19 -18.85
CA THR A 391 18.32 5.21 -18.32
C THR A 391 18.90 3.79 -18.27
N SER A 392 19.99 3.57 -19.02
CA SER A 392 20.69 2.28 -19.07
C SER A 392 21.41 1.97 -17.76
N PHE A 393 21.62 0.68 -17.47
CA PHE A 393 22.40 0.24 -16.31
C PHE A 393 23.79 0.89 -16.26
N ASN A 394 24.48 0.98 -17.40
CA ASN A 394 25.79 1.63 -17.50
C ASN A 394 25.74 3.11 -17.10
N THR A 395 24.67 3.80 -17.44
CA THR A 395 24.44 5.20 -17.04
C THR A 395 24.19 5.31 -15.54
N ILE A 396 23.41 4.40 -14.94
CA ILE A 396 23.15 4.38 -13.49
C ILE A 396 24.44 4.14 -12.69
N MET A 397 25.35 3.30 -13.21
CA MET A 397 26.65 3.01 -12.58
C MET A 397 27.68 4.14 -12.75
N SER A 398 27.41 5.15 -13.58
CA SER A 398 28.29 6.31 -13.71
C SER A 398 28.24 7.19 -12.44
N ALA A 399 29.34 7.90 -12.14
CA ALA A 399 29.49 8.60 -10.87
C ALA A 399 28.50 9.76 -10.66
N ASP A 400 27.99 10.37 -11.73
CA ASP A 400 27.12 11.54 -11.64
C ASP A 400 25.64 11.17 -11.73
N LYS A 401 25.00 11.04 -10.56
CA LYS A 401 23.56 10.77 -10.43
C LYS A 401 22.68 11.81 -11.13
N MET A 402 23.14 13.05 -11.26
CA MET A 402 22.38 14.10 -11.92
C MET A 402 22.29 13.87 -13.43
N THR A 403 23.36 13.33 -14.02
CA THR A 403 23.34 12.89 -15.43
C THR A 403 22.56 11.60 -15.64
N ALA A 404 22.50 10.72 -14.64
CA ALA A 404 21.77 9.46 -14.73
C ALA A 404 20.24 9.61 -14.60
N PHE A 405 19.78 10.61 -13.84
CA PHE A 405 18.37 10.85 -13.57
C PHE A 405 17.94 12.29 -13.89
N PRO A 406 18.16 12.77 -15.13
CA PRO A 406 18.00 14.18 -15.47
C PRO A 406 16.55 14.67 -15.25
N ASN A 407 15.54 13.85 -15.54
CA ASN A 407 14.14 14.24 -15.37
C ASN A 407 13.77 14.30 -13.90
N LEU A 408 14.16 13.30 -13.10
CA LEU A 408 13.92 13.31 -11.65
C LEU A 408 14.51 14.56 -11.01
N PHE A 409 15.78 14.88 -11.29
CA PHE A 409 16.44 16.05 -10.74
C PHE A 409 15.75 17.34 -11.18
N ARG A 410 15.38 17.46 -12.46
CA ARG A 410 14.67 18.63 -12.96
C ARG A 410 13.31 18.84 -12.27
N ILE A 411 12.53 17.78 -12.10
CA ILE A 411 11.23 17.82 -11.41
C ILE A 411 11.40 18.28 -9.95
N TYR A 412 12.33 17.66 -9.23
CA TYR A 412 12.56 17.96 -7.82
C TYR A 412 13.19 19.34 -7.62
N GLN A 413 14.07 19.77 -8.51
CA GLN A 413 14.65 21.12 -8.49
C GLN A 413 13.57 22.17 -8.71
N HIS A 414 12.68 21.98 -9.69
CA HIS A 414 11.53 22.87 -9.90
C HIS A 414 10.64 22.93 -8.67
N ALA A 415 10.33 21.77 -8.07
CA ALA A 415 9.51 21.69 -6.86
C ALA A 415 10.13 22.46 -5.68
N LEU A 416 11.44 22.31 -5.45
CA LEU A 416 12.18 23.02 -4.40
C LEU A 416 12.21 24.54 -4.66
N GLN A 417 12.56 24.96 -5.89
CA GLN A 417 12.60 26.36 -6.29
C GLN A 417 11.24 27.05 -6.15
N ASN A 418 10.16 26.33 -6.47
CA ASN A 418 8.79 26.82 -6.38
C ASN A 418 8.13 26.54 -5.02
N ARG A 419 8.89 26.12 -4.00
CA ARG A 419 8.41 25.91 -2.62
C ARG A 419 7.22 24.96 -2.50
N TYR A 420 7.26 23.85 -3.22
CA TYR A 420 6.33 22.74 -3.01
C TYR A 420 6.53 22.14 -1.62
N ARG A 421 5.44 21.70 -1.00
CA ARG A 421 5.47 20.94 0.26
C ARG A 421 5.68 19.46 -0.06
N PHE A 422 6.50 18.77 0.71
CA PHE A 422 6.88 17.38 0.45
C PHE A 422 6.18 16.43 1.44
N LEU A 423 6.27 15.12 1.19
CA LEU A 423 5.80 14.03 2.06
C LEU A 423 4.27 13.86 2.10
N SER A 424 3.75 13.13 3.08
CA SER A 424 2.34 12.68 3.09
C SER A 424 1.30 13.80 3.06
N TYR A 425 1.51 14.89 3.80
CA TYR A 425 0.61 16.06 3.80
C TYR A 425 1.08 17.18 2.86
N GLY A 426 2.01 16.86 1.96
CA GLY A 426 2.62 17.81 1.04
C GLY A 426 1.72 18.20 -0.14
N ASP A 427 2.35 18.60 -1.22
CA ASP A 427 1.74 18.81 -2.52
C ASP A 427 1.95 17.56 -3.39
N SER A 428 1.22 17.50 -4.52
CA SER A 428 1.21 16.34 -5.40
C SER A 428 1.93 16.61 -6.72
N SER A 429 2.19 15.55 -7.46
CA SER A 429 2.72 15.54 -8.81
C SER A 429 1.92 14.59 -9.70
N TYR A 430 1.76 14.96 -10.98
CA TYR A 430 1.25 14.12 -12.05
C TYR A 430 2.39 13.92 -13.04
N LEU A 431 2.83 12.68 -13.20
CA LEU A 431 3.98 12.29 -14.01
C LEU A 431 3.48 11.39 -15.12
N ALA A 432 3.65 11.76 -16.40
CA ALA A 432 3.08 11.00 -17.51
C ALA A 432 4.07 10.78 -18.65
N HIS A 433 4.04 9.58 -19.23
CA HIS A 433 4.60 9.34 -20.56
C HIS A 433 3.45 9.38 -21.57
N VAL A 434 3.37 10.47 -22.33
CA VAL A 434 2.34 10.65 -23.34
C VAL A 434 2.77 9.92 -24.60
N THR A 435 1.99 8.94 -25.04
CA THR A 435 2.12 8.33 -26.37
C THR A 435 1.47 9.25 -27.40
N GLU A 436 2.16 9.54 -28.51
CA GLU A 436 1.75 10.52 -29.53
C GLU A 436 0.37 10.30 -30.18
N ASN A 437 -0.31 9.17 -29.90
CA ASN A 437 -1.64 8.86 -30.43
C ASN A 437 -2.81 9.53 -29.69
N SER A 438 -2.58 10.43 -28.74
CA SER A 438 -3.66 11.11 -27.99
C SER A 438 -4.16 12.43 -28.62
N ASN A 439 -3.68 12.79 -29.81
CA ASN A 439 -4.19 13.91 -30.59
C ASN A 439 -4.87 13.40 -31.86
N SER A 440 -6.13 12.99 -31.74
CA SER A 440 -7.07 12.94 -32.86
C SER A 440 -8.48 13.21 -32.39
#